data_AF-M1I8R7-F1
#
_entry.id   AF-M1I8R7-F1
#
_cell.length_a   1.000
_cell.length_b   1.000
_cell.length_c   1.000
_cell.angle_alpha   90.00
_cell.angle_beta   90.00
_cell.angle_gamma   90.00
#
_symmetry.space_group_name_H-M   'P 1'
#
loop_
_entity.id
_entity.type
_entity.pdbx_description
1 polymer ?
#
loop_
_entity_poly.entity_id
_entity_poly.type
_entity_poly.pdbx_seq_one_letter_code
_entity_poly.pdbx_strand_id
1 'polypeptide(L)'
;MEAKSLLREFDNPEFIEADVESLEISKKVDTVIQNPPFGVVKQGMDMVFLRKALSISTTVYSIHKSNPKTQQLIERISKEYGFQYEMLTSRYRMKPYYPWHTKNFHEFQVDVYLFYKNNFSF
;
A
#
# COMPACT_ATOMS: atom_id res chain seq x y z
N MET A 1 6.33 -4.51 -23.92
CA MET A 1 7.45 -4.14 -23.03
C MET A 1 7.41 -5.09 -21.84
N GLU A 2 8.46 -5.87 -21.63
CA GLU A 2 8.57 -6.67 -20.41
C GLU A 2 8.80 -5.74 -19.22
N ALA A 3 8.02 -5.86 -18.14
CA ALA A 3 8.12 -5.01 -16.94
C ALA A 3 9.53 -4.95 -16.34
N LYS A 4 10.40 -5.93 -16.65
CA LYS A 4 11.81 -5.95 -16.26
C LYS A 4 12.61 -4.76 -16.79
N SER A 5 12.26 -4.22 -17.95
CA SER A 5 12.98 -3.07 -18.53
C SER A 5 12.74 -1.75 -17.79
N LEU A 6 11.80 -1.73 -16.83
CA LEU A 6 11.49 -0.58 -15.97
C LEU A 6 12.11 -0.72 -14.57
N LEU A 7 12.78 -1.84 -14.29
CA LEU A 7 13.44 -2.04 -13.00
C LEU A 7 14.61 -1.06 -12.88
N ARG A 8 14.64 -0.34 -11.76
CA ARG A 8 15.73 0.55 -11.39
C ARG A 8 16.45 -0.04 -10.19
N GLU A 9 17.76 -0.08 -10.24
CA GLU A 9 18.59 -0.41 -9.08
C GLU A 9 18.63 0.80 -8.14
N PHE A 10 18.56 0.54 -6.84
CA PHE A 10 18.74 1.57 -5.81
C PHE A 10 20.19 1.53 -5.36
N ASP A 11 20.87 2.67 -5.45
CA ASP A 11 22.33 2.75 -5.22
C ASP A 11 22.71 2.55 -3.73
N ASN A 12 21.80 2.81 -2.79
CA ASN A 12 22.06 2.72 -1.34
C ASN A 12 20.79 2.43 -0.52
N PRO A 13 20.28 1.19 -0.54
CA PRO A 13 19.13 0.81 0.27
C PRO A 13 19.50 0.65 1.74
N GLU A 14 18.69 1.22 2.64
CA GLU A 14 18.74 0.94 4.08
C GLU A 14 17.66 -0.10 4.42
N PHE A 15 18.06 -1.17 5.10
CA PHE A 15 17.15 -2.21 5.56
C PHE A 15 16.92 -2.06 7.06
N ILE A 16 15.66 -1.94 7.46
CA ILE A 16 15.25 -1.74 8.85
C ILE A 16 14.29 -2.86 9.23
N GLU A 17 14.62 -3.60 10.27
CA GLU A 17 13.70 -4.53 10.94
C GLU A 17 12.99 -3.78 12.07
N ALA A 18 11.70 -3.54 11.89
CA ALA A 18 10.88 -2.86 12.89
C ALA A 18 9.41 -3.24 12.74
N ASP A 19 8.66 -3.12 13.84
CA ASP A 19 7.21 -3.06 13.77
C ASP A 19 6.79 -1.70 13.17
N VAL A 20 5.83 -1.73 12.25
CA VAL A 20 5.39 -0.53 11.52
C VAL A 20 4.78 0.52 12.46
N GLU A 21 4.11 0.11 13.55
CA GLU A 21 3.51 1.03 14.53
C GLU A 21 4.60 1.78 15.29
N SER A 22 5.67 1.08 15.68
CA SER A 22 6.81 1.66 16.40
C SER A 22 7.91 2.21 15.48
N LEU A 23 7.74 2.16 14.15
CA LEU A 23 8.73 2.70 13.22
C LEU A 23 8.82 4.22 13.42
N GLU A 24 9.96 4.66 13.94
CA GLU A 24 10.35 6.05 14.08
C GLU A 24 11.26 6.44 12.92
N ILE A 25 10.79 7.35 12.07
CA ILE A 25 11.61 7.92 11.00
C ILE A 25 11.90 9.37 11.37
N SER A 26 13.18 9.67 11.62
CA SER A 26 13.66 10.98 12.07
C SER A 26 13.44 12.10 11.06
N LYS A 27 13.24 11.75 9.77
CA LYS A 27 12.85 12.66 8.69
C LYS A 27 11.57 12.17 8.03
N LYS A 28 10.67 13.08 7.68
CA LYS A 28 9.58 12.76 6.75
C LYS A 28 10.18 12.29 5.43
N VAL A 29 9.67 11.19 4.90
CA VAL A 29 10.07 10.66 3.59
C VAL A 29 9.23 11.32 2.50
N ASP A 30 9.78 11.50 1.32
CA ASP A 30 9.07 12.17 0.22
C ASP A 30 7.91 11.32 -0.32
N THR A 31 8.10 10.01 -0.39
CA THR A 31 7.12 9.07 -0.93
C THR A 31 7.20 7.74 -0.21
N VAL A 32 6.03 7.17 0.13
CA VAL A 32 5.90 5.80 0.62
C VAL A 32 5.29 4.95 -0.47
N ILE A 33 5.84 3.76 -0.70
CA ILE A 33 5.26 2.73 -1.56
C ILE A 33 5.07 1.50 -0.69
N GLN A 34 3.86 0.96 -0.63
CA GLN A 34 3.57 -0.21 0.20
C GLN A 34 2.57 -1.17 -0.46
N ASN A 35 2.78 -2.45 -0.18
CA ASN A 35 1.82 -3.52 -0.41
C ASN A 35 1.56 -4.20 0.94
N PRO A 36 0.74 -3.56 1.80
CA PRO A 36 0.55 -4.05 3.15
C PRO A 36 -0.13 -5.42 3.15
N PRO A 37 0.02 -6.21 4.23
CA PRO A 37 -0.66 -7.49 4.33
C PRO A 37 -2.18 -7.28 4.25
N PHE A 38 -2.87 -7.99 3.33
CA PHE A 38 -4.31 -7.85 3.06
C PHE A 38 -5.25 -8.28 4.21
N GLY A 39 -4.75 -8.35 5.45
CA GLY A 39 -5.55 -8.66 6.63
C GLY A 39 -6.13 -10.07 6.67
N VAL A 40 -5.61 -11.00 5.85
CA VAL A 40 -6.06 -12.40 5.80
C VAL A 40 -5.76 -13.13 7.11
N VAL A 41 -4.61 -12.84 7.71
CA VAL A 41 -4.16 -13.47 8.97
C VAL A 41 -4.57 -12.63 10.19
N LYS A 42 -4.39 -11.31 10.13
CA LYS A 42 -4.77 -10.37 11.19
C LYS A 42 -5.55 -9.21 10.58
N GLN A 43 -6.83 -9.10 10.92
CA GLN A 43 -7.72 -8.07 10.38
C GLN A 43 -7.21 -6.67 10.75
N GLY A 44 -7.28 -5.73 9.79
CA GLY A 44 -6.96 -4.32 10.01
C GLY A 44 -5.47 -3.96 9.93
N MET A 45 -4.56 -4.92 9.72
CA MET A 45 -3.14 -4.60 9.55
C MET A 45 -2.87 -3.69 8.36
N ASP A 46 -3.63 -3.83 7.27
CA ASP A 46 -3.54 -2.94 6.13
C ASP A 46 -3.80 -1.48 6.48
N MET A 47 -4.71 -1.23 7.43
CA MET A 47 -5.03 0.11 7.92
C MET A 47 -3.96 0.67 8.85
N VAL A 48 -3.30 -0.19 9.63
CA VAL A 48 -2.16 0.19 10.47
C VAL A 48 -1.01 0.74 9.61
N PHE A 49 -0.67 -0.01 8.55
CA PHE A 49 0.33 0.42 7.55
C PHE A 49 -0.08 1.72 6.86
N LEU A 50 -1.35 1.85 6.42
CA LEU A 50 -1.84 3.08 5.80
C LEU A 50 -1.71 4.30 6.73
N ARG A 51 -2.12 4.18 8.00
CA ARG A 51 -2.01 5.28 8.97
C ARG A 51 -0.56 5.71 9.18
N LYS A 52 0.37 4.75 9.29
CA LYS A 52 1.80 5.07 9.39
C LYS A 52 2.31 5.76 8.12
N ALA A 53 1.98 5.25 6.93
CA ALA A 53 2.41 5.85 5.67
C ALA A 53 1.94 7.31 5.52
N LEU A 54 0.68 7.59 5.87
CA LEU A 54 0.10 8.94 5.81
C LEU A 54 0.66 9.89 6.88
N SER A 55 1.25 9.38 7.97
CA SER A 55 1.86 10.23 9.01
C SER A 55 3.29 10.66 8.68
N ILE A 56 4.02 9.86 7.89
CA ILE A 56 5.45 10.08 7.60
C ILE A 56 5.74 10.67 6.22
N SER A 57 4.75 10.74 5.33
CA SER A 57 4.91 11.18 3.93
C SER A 57 3.81 12.14 3.49
N THR A 58 4.01 12.85 2.38
CA THR A 58 2.97 13.63 1.67
C THR A 58 2.45 12.95 0.41
N THR A 59 3.12 11.87 -0.04
CA THR A 59 2.72 11.06 -1.19
C THR A 59 2.81 9.58 -0.83
N VAL A 60 1.73 8.83 -1.03
CA VAL A 60 1.68 7.40 -0.66
C VAL A 60 1.04 6.59 -1.78
N TYR A 61 1.75 5.56 -2.25
CA TYR A 61 1.19 4.50 -3.09
C TYR A 61 0.91 3.27 -2.23
N SER A 62 -0.33 2.77 -2.26
CA SER A 62 -0.74 1.63 -1.45
C SER A 62 -1.68 0.70 -2.21
N ILE A 63 -1.50 -0.60 -2.06
CA ILE A 63 -2.38 -1.62 -2.67
C ILE A 63 -3.27 -2.24 -1.58
N HIS A 64 -4.58 -2.25 -1.81
CA HIS A 64 -5.55 -2.85 -0.88
C HIS A 64 -6.51 -3.80 -1.62
N LYS A 65 -7.15 -4.70 -0.87
CA LYS A 65 -8.16 -5.60 -1.45
C LYS A 65 -9.40 -4.79 -1.86
N SER A 66 -9.87 -4.98 -3.09
CA SER A 66 -11.03 -4.25 -3.59
C SER A 66 -12.32 -4.83 -3.00
N ASN A 67 -12.93 -4.08 -2.09
CA ASN A 67 -14.27 -4.33 -1.55
C ASN A 67 -14.84 -3.05 -0.89
N PRO A 68 -16.18 -2.90 -0.82
CA PRO A 68 -16.80 -1.68 -0.33
C PRO A 68 -16.40 -1.29 1.10
N LYS A 69 -16.22 -2.27 1.99
CA LYS A 69 -15.87 -2.01 3.40
C LYS A 69 -14.46 -1.42 3.53
N THR A 70 -13.50 -1.97 2.80
CA THR A 70 -12.12 -1.45 2.76
C THR A 70 -12.08 -0.05 2.13
N GLN A 71 -12.79 0.17 1.02
CA GLN A 71 -12.85 1.48 0.35
C GLN A 71 -13.42 2.57 1.27
N GLN A 72 -14.51 2.28 1.99
CA GLN A 72 -15.12 3.22 2.96
C GLN A 72 -14.16 3.55 4.12
N LEU A 73 -13.42 2.56 4.61
CA LEU A 73 -12.47 2.77 5.70
C LEU A 73 -11.26 3.60 5.25
N ILE A 74 -10.75 3.32 4.05
CA ILE A 74 -9.66 4.11 3.43
C ILE A 74 -10.09 5.55 3.23
N GLU A 75 -11.30 5.80 2.72
CA GLU A 75 -11.84 7.16 2.55
C GLU A 75 -11.93 7.91 3.87
N ARG A 76 -12.38 7.24 4.94
CA ARG A 76 -12.41 7.83 6.28
C ARG A 76 -11.00 8.17 6.79
N ILE A 77 -10.05 7.27 6.61
CA ILE A 77 -8.66 7.46 7.04
C ILE A 77 -8.00 8.59 6.24
N SER A 78 -8.21 8.64 4.92
CA SER A 78 -7.63 9.71 4.09
C SER A 78 -8.14 11.08 4.53
N LYS A 79 -9.45 11.20 4.81
CA LYS A 79 -10.05 12.43 5.34
C LYS A 79 -9.48 12.81 6.72
N GLU A 80 -9.33 11.84 7.62
CA GLU A 80 -8.75 12.05 8.96
C GLU A 80 -7.33 12.63 8.89
N TYR A 81 -6.52 12.21 7.92
CA TYR A 81 -5.14 12.66 7.74
C TYR A 81 -4.99 13.86 6.78
N GLY A 82 -6.09 14.34 6.20
CA GLY A 82 -6.12 15.46 5.26
C GLY A 82 -5.51 15.13 3.88
N PHE A 83 -5.70 13.90 3.40
CA PHE A 83 -5.25 13.46 2.07
C PHE A 83 -6.40 13.35 1.08
N GLN A 84 -6.10 13.72 -0.16
CA GLN A 84 -6.88 13.33 -1.34
C GLN A 84 -6.31 12.01 -1.89
N TYR A 85 -7.08 11.31 -2.72
CA TYR A 85 -6.58 10.12 -3.40
C TYR A 85 -7.17 9.90 -4.78
N GLU A 86 -6.40 9.20 -5.62
CA GLU A 86 -6.85 8.54 -6.84
C GLU A 86 -6.81 7.02 -6.64
N MET A 87 -7.67 6.28 -7.34
CA MET A 87 -7.80 4.83 -7.20
C MET A 87 -7.97 4.15 -8.56
N LEU A 88 -7.17 3.11 -8.80
CA LEU A 88 -7.29 2.23 -9.96
C LEU A 88 -7.56 0.79 -9.50
N THR A 89 -8.70 0.23 -9.90
CA THR A 89 -9.02 -1.19 -9.65
C THR A 89 -8.41 -2.07 -10.72
N SER A 90 -7.72 -3.14 -10.32
CA SER A 90 -7.09 -4.11 -11.22
C SER A 90 -7.35 -5.54 -10.76
N ARG A 91 -7.27 -6.51 -11.68
CA ARG A 91 -7.36 -7.94 -11.36
C ARG A 91 -5.96 -8.50 -11.12
N TYR A 92 -5.75 -9.04 -9.94
CA TYR A 92 -4.51 -9.72 -9.60
C TYR A 92 -4.69 -11.23 -9.68
N ARG A 93 -3.77 -11.89 -10.40
CA ARG A 93 -3.72 -13.35 -10.54
C ARG A 93 -2.50 -13.88 -9.82
N MET A 94 -2.72 -14.57 -8.72
CA MET A 94 -1.66 -15.31 -8.04
C MET A 94 -1.59 -16.73 -8.56
N LYS A 95 -0.38 -17.13 -8.96
CA LYS A 95 -0.05 -18.55 -9.15
C LYS A 95 -0.06 -19.26 -7.79
N PRO A 96 -0.47 -20.53 -7.74
CA PRO A 96 -0.43 -21.31 -6.51
C PRO A 96 1.01 -21.38 -5.98
N TYR A 97 1.16 -21.10 -4.68
CA TYR A 97 2.46 -21.09 -4.00
C TYR A 97 2.87 -22.48 -3.50
N TYR A 98 1.92 -23.40 -3.33
CA TYR A 98 2.15 -24.71 -2.73
C TYR A 98 1.78 -25.87 -3.68
N PRO A 99 2.57 -26.97 -3.68
CA PRO A 99 2.37 -28.10 -4.59
C PRO A 99 1.07 -28.88 -4.36
N TRP A 100 0.42 -28.73 -3.21
CA TRP A 100 -0.88 -29.35 -2.89
C TRP A 100 -2.11 -28.46 -3.21
N HIS A 101 -1.91 -27.30 -3.85
CA HIS A 101 -3.03 -26.48 -4.30
C HIS A 101 -3.72 -27.10 -5.52
N THR A 102 -4.99 -27.47 -5.37
CA THR A 102 -5.86 -27.99 -6.45
C THR A 102 -6.43 -26.91 -7.37
N LYS A 103 -6.37 -25.63 -6.98
CA LYS A 103 -6.82 -24.49 -7.82
C LYS A 103 -5.64 -23.90 -8.60
N ASN A 104 -5.78 -23.86 -9.92
CA ASN A 104 -4.73 -23.42 -10.85
C ASN A 104 -4.34 -21.93 -10.68
N PHE A 105 -5.26 -21.07 -10.21
CA PHE A 105 -5.02 -19.65 -9.95
C PHE A 105 -5.97 -19.11 -8.88
N HIS A 106 -5.49 -18.21 -8.02
CA HIS A 106 -6.33 -17.37 -7.18
C HIS A 106 -6.41 -15.98 -7.83
N GLU A 107 -7.59 -15.64 -8.37
CA GLU A 107 -7.87 -14.32 -8.96
C GLU A 107 -8.69 -13.49 -7.96
N PHE A 108 -8.24 -12.27 -7.69
CA PHE A 108 -8.96 -11.31 -6.85
C PHE A 108 -8.73 -9.88 -7.35
N GLN A 109 -9.65 -8.98 -7.00
CA GLN A 109 -9.51 -7.56 -7.33
C GLN A 109 -8.73 -6.83 -6.25
N VAL A 110 -7.85 -5.94 -6.68
CA VAL A 110 -7.10 -5.02 -5.84
C VAL A 110 -7.36 -3.59 -6.31
N ASP A 111 -7.35 -2.67 -5.36
CA ASP A 111 -7.37 -1.24 -5.61
C ASP A 111 -5.95 -0.71 -5.35
N VAL A 112 -5.39 -0.05 -6.35
CA VAL A 112 -4.11 0.67 -6.26
C VAL A 112 -4.45 2.14 -6.01
N TYR A 113 -4.02 2.64 -4.86
CA TYR A 113 -4.26 4.02 -4.44
C TYR A 113 -3.01 4.88 -4.60
N LEU A 114 -3.23 6.12 -5.00
CA LEU A 114 -2.28 7.22 -4.85
C LEU A 114 -2.91 8.25 -3.90
N PHE A 115 -2.34 8.43 -2.71
CA PHE A 115 -2.71 9.48 -1.77
C PHE A 115 -1.75 10.66 -1.89
N TYR A 116 -2.28 11.88 -1.87
CA TYR A 116 -1.48 13.10 -1.96
C TYR A 116 -2.06 14.26 -1.15
N LYS A 117 -1.18 15.17 -0.72
CA LYS A 117 -1.52 16.48 -0.18
C LYS A 117 -1.20 17.57 -1.20
N ASN A 118 -2.14 18.49 -1.43
CA ASN A 118 -1.84 19.69 -2.21
C ASN A 118 -1.01 20.63 -1.34
N ASN A 119 0.29 20.74 -1.64
CA ASN A 119 1.19 21.68 -0.97
C ASN A 119 0.99 23.13 -1.44
N PHE A 120 -0.25 23.56 -1.68
CA PHE A 120 -0.56 24.97 -1.92
C PHE A 120 -0.93 25.62 -0.60
N SER A 121 0.10 26.07 0.12
CA SER A 121 -0.04 27.08 1.17
C SER A 121 0.29 28.43 0.51
N PHE A 122 -0.71 29.31 0.39
CA PHE A 122 -0.49 30.73 0.10
C PHE A 122 0.02 31.44 1.36
#